data_AF-A0A224YN32-F1
#
_entry.id   AF-A0A224YN32-F1
#
_cell.length_a   1.000
_cell.length_b   1.000
_cell.length_c   1.000
_cell.angle_alpha   90.00
_cell.angle_beta   90.00
_cell.angle_gamma   90.00
#
_symmetry.space_group_name_H-M   'P 1'
#
loop_
_entity.id
_entity.type
_entity.pdbx_description
1 polymer ?
#
loop_
_entity_poly.entity_id
_entity_poly.type
_entity_poly.pdbx_seq_one_letter_code
_entity_poly.pdbx_strand_id
1 'polypeptide(L)'
;MNTAEPVYQIAYEKVTAVKMYGYNNENALRYETEDGSLLTDVLAFSDDNCDVIYVPGTDGREEGYELWATDYKNVSASCLEKFNEYAARMQIRDVFTDDCIPE
;
A
#
# COMPACT_ATOMS: atom_id res chain seq x y z
N MET A 1 14.63 8.97 -33.07
CA MET A 1 14.41 8.09 -31.91
C MET A 1 14.22 9.00 -30.72
N ASN A 2 13.03 8.98 -30.12
CA ASN A 2 12.64 9.90 -29.05
C ASN A 2 12.79 9.12 -27.73
N THR A 3 14.00 9.08 -27.18
CA THR A 3 14.26 8.48 -25.86
C THR A 3 13.96 9.55 -24.80
N ALA A 4 12.68 9.77 -24.52
CA ALA A 4 12.31 10.50 -23.32
C ALA A 4 12.73 9.64 -22.12
N GLU A 5 13.70 10.11 -21.35
CA GLU A 5 14.08 9.48 -20.09
C GLU A 5 12.85 9.41 -19.16
N PRO A 6 12.68 8.32 -18.39
CA PRO A 6 11.59 8.23 -17.43
C PRO A 6 11.70 9.37 -16.41
N VAL A 7 10.68 10.22 -16.35
CA VAL A 7 10.57 11.27 -15.34
C VAL A 7 9.97 10.63 -14.09
N TYR A 8 10.82 10.37 -13.09
CA TYR A 8 10.37 9.89 -11.78
C TYR A 8 9.77 11.03 -10.98
N GLN A 9 8.54 10.86 -10.50
CA GLN A 9 7.98 11.73 -9.47
C GLN A 9 8.37 11.16 -8.11
N ILE A 10 9.21 11.90 -7.38
CA ILE A 10 9.62 11.54 -6.02
C ILE A 10 8.84 12.44 -5.07
N ALA A 11 8.21 11.84 -4.06
CA ALA A 11 7.56 12.55 -2.96
C ALA A 11 8.12 12.05 -1.63
N TYR A 12 8.33 12.95 -0.69
CA TYR A 12 8.73 12.61 0.66
C TYR A 12 7.57 12.82 1.62
N GLU A 13 7.10 11.73 2.21
CA GLU A 13 5.96 11.77 3.13
C GLU A 13 6.38 11.31 4.51
N LYS A 14 5.78 11.92 5.54
CA LYS A 14 5.96 11.47 6.91
C LYS A 14 4.89 10.44 7.23
N VAL A 15 5.33 9.25 7.66
CA VAL A 15 4.42 8.18 8.10
C VAL A 15 4.53 8.01 9.60
N THR A 16 3.39 7.98 10.28
CA THR A 16 3.32 7.76 11.74
C THR A 16 2.40 6.59 12.04
N ALA A 17 2.85 5.66 12.88
CA ALA A 17 2.01 4.59 13.40
C ALA A 17 0.94 5.18 14.35
N VAL A 18 -0.33 4.89 14.09
CA VAL A 18 -1.48 5.38 14.86
C VAL A 18 -2.47 4.26 15.16
N LYS A 19 -3.45 4.54 16.03
CA LYS A 19 -4.51 3.61 16.40
C LYS A 19 -5.77 3.90 15.61
N MET A 20 -6.39 2.85 15.09
CA MET A 20 -7.70 2.87 14.43
C MET A 20 -8.62 1.81 15.03
N TYR A 21 -9.93 1.98 14.86
CA TYR A 21 -10.96 1.03 15.30
C TYR A 21 -10.91 0.61 16.78
N GLY A 22 -10.42 1.51 17.65
CA GLY A 22 -10.37 1.27 19.10
C GLY A 22 -9.27 0.29 19.54
N TYR A 23 -8.28 0.01 18.70
CA TYR A 23 -7.13 -0.82 19.07
C TYR A 23 -6.32 -0.16 20.20
N ASN A 24 -5.77 -1.00 21.08
CA ASN A 24 -4.92 -0.55 22.18
C ASN A 24 -3.48 -0.25 21.72
N ASN A 25 -3.03 -0.91 20.65
CA ASN A 25 -1.73 -0.72 20.01
C ASN A 25 -1.94 -0.09 18.63
N GLU A 26 -0.91 0.56 18.10
CA GLU A 26 -0.91 1.11 16.75
C GLU A 26 -1.12 -0.01 15.72
N ASN A 27 -2.03 0.23 14.79
CA ASN A 27 -2.44 -0.73 13.76
C ASN A 27 -2.76 -0.03 12.42
N ALA A 28 -2.39 1.25 12.29
CA ALA A 28 -2.67 2.06 11.13
C ALA A 28 -1.48 2.97 10.81
N LEU A 29 -1.38 3.33 9.55
CA LEU A 29 -0.35 4.20 8.99
C LEU A 29 -1.01 5.53 8.66
N ARG A 30 -0.57 6.60 9.32
CA ARG A 30 -0.98 7.96 8.99
C ARG A 30 0.11 8.63 8.17
N TYR A 31 -0.22 8.94 6.93
CA TYR A 31 0.63 9.69 6.01
C TYR A 31 0.31 11.18 6.12
N GLU A 32 1.36 11.99 6.17
CA GLU A 32 1.34 13.45 6.01
C GLU A 32 2.10 13.76 4.72
N THR A 33 1.35 14.10 3.68
CA THR A 33 1.86 14.40 2.33
C THR A 33 2.48 15.81 2.29
N GLU A 34 3.29 16.10 1.27
CA GLU A 34 3.96 17.41 1.14
C GLU A 34 2.99 18.59 1.04
N ASP A 35 1.78 18.37 0.51
CA ASP A 35 0.72 19.36 0.42
C ASP A 35 -0.11 19.50 1.72
N GLY A 36 0.25 18.74 2.77
CA GLY A 36 -0.41 18.76 4.08
C GLY A 36 -1.66 17.89 4.18
N SER A 37 -1.98 17.11 3.15
CA SER A 37 -3.05 16.12 3.22
C SER A 37 -2.72 15.02 4.22
N LEU A 38 -3.77 14.48 4.86
CA LEU A 38 -3.65 13.45 5.88
C LEU A 38 -4.43 12.23 5.44
N LEU A 39 -3.71 11.15 5.19
CA LEU A 39 -4.27 9.88 4.75
C LEU A 39 -4.07 8.87 5.88
N THR A 40 -5.04 8.00 6.14
CA THR A 40 -4.92 6.99 7.20
C THR A 40 -5.42 5.64 6.71
N ASP A 41 -4.47 4.72 6.56
CA ASP A 41 -4.71 3.36 6.13
C ASP A 41 -4.47 2.38 7.28
N VAL A 42 -5.09 1.21 7.22
CA VAL A 42 -5.10 0.25 8.33
C VAL A 42 -4.33 -0.99 7.95
N LEU A 43 -3.47 -1.46 8.84
CA LEU A 43 -2.74 -2.72 8.67
C LEU A 43 -3.71 -3.88 8.93
N ALA A 44 -4.27 -4.44 7.87
CA ALA A 44 -5.26 -5.53 7.96
C ALA A 44 -4.58 -6.86 8.33
N PHE A 45 -3.39 -7.10 7.77
CA PHE A 45 -2.51 -8.20 8.10
C PHE A 45 -1.06 -7.82 7.78
N SER A 46 -0.09 -8.36 8.51
CA SER A 46 1.34 -8.10 8.31
C SER A 46 2.14 -9.31 8.73
N ASP A 47 3.20 -9.60 7.99
CA ASP A 47 4.16 -10.68 8.22
C ASP A 47 5.58 -10.16 7.90
N ASP A 48 6.61 -10.97 8.12
CA ASP A 48 8.02 -10.53 8.15
C ASP A 48 8.48 -9.70 6.91
N ASN A 49 7.90 -9.93 5.73
CA ASN A 49 8.32 -9.29 4.47
C ASN A 49 7.17 -8.76 3.61
N CYS A 50 5.96 -8.66 4.17
CA CYS A 50 4.78 -8.22 3.43
C CYS A 50 3.69 -7.66 4.34
N ASP A 51 2.86 -6.80 3.75
CA ASP A 51 1.75 -6.14 4.42
C ASP A 51 0.50 -6.17 3.54
N VAL A 52 -0.65 -6.42 4.16
CA VAL A 52 -1.97 -6.21 3.58
C VAL A 52 -2.57 -4.98 4.24
N ILE A 53 -2.71 -3.92 3.46
CA ILE A 53 -3.18 -2.60 3.93
C ILE A 53 -4.60 -2.40 3.42
N TYR A 54 -5.48 -1.93 4.30
CA TYR A 54 -6.85 -1.51 3.97
C TYR A 54 -6.91 0.01 3.88
N VAL A 55 -7.42 0.51 2.75
CA VAL A 55 -7.71 1.92 2.49
C VAL A 55 -9.21 2.15 2.74
N PRO A 56 -9.60 2.87 3.82
CA PRO A 56 -11.02 3.00 4.17
C PRO A 56 -11.85 3.88 3.23
N GLY A 57 -11.21 4.67 2.36
CA GLY A 57 -11.89 5.60 1.43
C GLY A 57 -12.58 6.80 2.11
N THR A 58 -12.29 7.08 3.38
CA THR A 58 -12.91 8.20 4.13
C THR A 58 -12.22 9.55 3.90
N ASP A 59 -11.10 9.57 3.21
CA ASP A 59 -10.23 10.73 2.94
C ASP A 59 -10.35 11.24 1.49
N GLY A 60 -11.42 10.86 0.79
CA GLY A 60 -11.65 11.23 -0.61
C GLY A 60 -10.96 10.31 -1.63
N ARG A 61 -10.26 9.27 -1.16
CA ARG A 61 -9.75 8.17 -1.99
C ARG A 61 -10.79 7.05 -2.13
N GLU A 62 -10.57 6.17 -3.09
CA GLU A 62 -11.39 4.95 -3.24
C GLU A 62 -11.08 3.97 -2.11
N GLU A 63 -12.11 3.27 -1.62
CA GLU A 63 -11.94 2.17 -0.68
C GLU A 63 -11.28 0.97 -1.39
N GLY A 64 -10.33 0.32 -0.74
CA GLY A 64 -9.65 -0.84 -1.32
C GLY A 64 -8.66 -1.53 -0.40
N TYR A 65 -7.97 -2.51 -0.94
CA TYR A 65 -6.84 -3.18 -0.30
C TYR A 65 -5.59 -3.07 -1.15
N GLU A 66 -4.44 -3.05 -0.49
CA GLU A 66 -3.13 -3.04 -1.10
C GLU A 66 -2.30 -4.21 -0.55
N LEU A 67 -1.44 -4.77 -1.39
CA LEU A 67 -0.47 -5.80 -1.03
C LEU A 67 0.92 -5.26 -1.28
N TRP A 68 1.66 -5.03 -0.19
CA TRP A 68 3.04 -4.57 -0.22
C TRP A 68 3.97 -5.73 0.12
N ALA A 69 5.10 -5.82 -0.58
CA ALA A 69 6.11 -6.84 -0.36
C ALA A 69 7.50 -6.29 -0.66
N THR A 70 8.51 -6.76 0.08
CA THR A 70 9.91 -6.35 -0.16
C THR A 70 10.52 -7.01 -1.39
N ASP A 71 10.03 -8.19 -1.78
CA ASP A 71 10.40 -8.91 -3.01
C ASP A 71 9.15 -9.11 -3.87
N TYR A 72 9.01 -8.28 -4.91
CA TYR A 72 7.85 -8.32 -5.81
C TYR A 72 7.80 -9.61 -6.65
N LYS A 73 8.90 -10.35 -6.77
CA LYS A 73 8.92 -11.65 -7.48
C LYS A 73 8.47 -12.80 -6.60
N ASN A 74 8.67 -12.68 -5.29
CA ASN A 74 8.39 -13.72 -4.30
C ASN A 74 7.58 -13.17 -3.13
N VAL A 75 6.34 -12.77 -3.42
CA VAL A 75 5.38 -12.34 -2.40
C VAL A 75 5.02 -13.53 -1.50
N SER A 76 5.05 -13.33 -0.17
CA SER A 76 4.72 -14.38 0.80
C SER A 76 3.29 -14.89 0.60
N ALA A 77 3.13 -16.22 0.69
CA ALA A 77 1.84 -16.88 0.60
C ALA A 77 0.87 -16.41 1.70
N SER A 78 1.36 -16.11 2.91
CA SER A 78 0.52 -15.66 4.03
C SER A 78 -0.20 -14.35 3.71
N CYS A 79 0.53 -13.32 3.26
CA CYS A 79 -0.09 -12.06 2.84
C CYS A 79 -0.92 -12.20 1.58
N LEU A 80 -0.49 -13.01 0.60
CA LEU A 80 -1.26 -13.22 -0.62
C LEU A 80 -2.63 -13.88 -0.35
N GLU A 81 -2.67 -14.88 0.53
CA GLU A 81 -3.92 -15.53 0.95
C GLU A 81 -4.84 -14.53 1.67
N LYS A 82 -4.29 -13.71 2.59
CA LYS A 82 -5.07 -12.68 3.28
C LYS A 82 -5.56 -11.56 2.38
N PHE A 83 -4.72 -11.09 1.47
CA PHE A 83 -5.13 -10.12 0.47
C PHE A 83 -6.29 -10.65 -0.39
N ASN A 84 -6.17 -11.87 -0.91
CA ASN A 84 -7.24 -12.49 -1.71
C ASN A 84 -8.52 -12.72 -0.90
N GLU A 85 -8.40 -13.08 0.38
CA GLU A 85 -9.56 -13.22 1.28
C GLU A 85 -10.28 -11.89 1.47
N TYR A 86 -9.54 -10.82 1.79
CA TYR A 86 -10.12 -9.51 2.12
C TYR A 86 -10.59 -8.73 0.88
N ALA A 87 -9.90 -8.90 -0.25
CA ALA A 87 -10.23 -8.27 -1.53
C ALA A 87 -11.13 -9.14 -2.43
N ALA A 88 -11.68 -10.25 -1.94
CA ALA A 88 -12.37 -11.27 -2.75
C ALA A 88 -13.52 -10.76 -3.66
N ARG A 89 -14.08 -9.59 -3.37
CA ARG A 89 -15.18 -8.96 -4.14
C ARG A 89 -14.76 -7.71 -4.90
N MET A 90 -13.46 -7.42 -4.92
CA MET A 90 -12.88 -6.27 -5.59
C MET A 90 -12.19 -6.70 -6.88
N GLN A 91 -12.02 -5.75 -7.80
CA GLN A 91 -11.18 -5.98 -8.97
C GLN A 91 -9.71 -5.83 -8.55
N ILE A 92 -8.96 -6.92 -8.64
CA ILE A 92 -7.52 -6.94 -8.35
C ILE A 92 -6.75 -6.57 -9.61
N ARG A 93 -5.66 -5.80 -9.45
CA ARG A 93 -4.71 -5.46 -10.50
C ARG A 93 -3.29 -5.45 -9.94
N ASP A 94 -2.31 -5.73 -10.79
CA ASP A 94 -0.91 -5.53 -10.46
C ASP A 94 -0.55 -4.04 -10.51
N VAL A 95 0.34 -3.61 -9.61
CA VAL A 95 0.80 -2.21 -9.51
C VAL A 95 2.29 -2.10 -9.84
N PHE A 96 3.15 -2.85 -9.14
CA PHE A 96 4.58 -2.91 -9.39
C PHE A 96 4.95 -4.28 -9.97
N THR A 97 5.61 -4.30 -11.13
CA THR A 97 6.02 -5.53 -11.85
C THR A 97 7.43 -5.35 -12.45
N ASP A 98 7.93 -6.36 -13.17
CA ASP A 98 9.20 -6.25 -13.91
C ASP A 98 9.21 -5.07 -14.91
N ASP A 99 8.04 -4.66 -15.42
CA ASP A 99 7.92 -3.51 -16.34
C ASP A 99 8.26 -2.16 -15.68
N CYS A 100 8.33 -2.11 -14.35
CA CYS A 100 8.70 -0.91 -13.60
C CYS A 100 10.22 -0.70 -13.49
N ILE A 101 11.04 -1.71 -13.81
CA ILE A 101 12.49 -1.62 -13.71
C ILE A 101 13.08 -1.16 -15.06
N PRO A 102 13.75 -0.01 -15.12
CA PRO A 102 14.44 0.42 -16.35
C PRO A 102 15.56 -0.55 -16.73
N GLU A 103 15.72 -0.80 -18.03
CA GLU A 103 16.81 -1.61 -18.62
C GLU A 103 18.21 -1.07 -18.31
#